data_AF-A0A5S4EZ12-F1
#
_entry.id   AF-A0A5S4EZ12-F1
#
_cell.length_a   1.000
_cell.length_b   1.000
_cell.length_c   1.000
_cell.angle_alpha   90.00
_cell.angle_beta   90.00
_cell.angle_gamma   90.00
#
_symmetry.space_group_name_H-M   'P 1'
#
loop_
_entity.id
_entity.type
_entity.pdbx_description
1 polymer ?
#
loop_
_entity_poly.entity_id
_entity_poly.type
_entity_poly.pdbx_seq_one_letter_code
_entity_poly.pdbx_strand_id
1 'polypeptide(L)'
;MLVSMAGFAVTGLALGPLVPALLSRAAADDASGTIVWGVSTISYTGFVVSPLLVAGLSGWLGLPAALAALGLLGLPLLTAFALRRH
;
A
#
# COMPACT_ATOMS: atom_id res chain seq x y z
N MET A 1 11.66 -18.87 -8.02
CA MET A 1 11.88 -18.91 -6.56
C MET A 1 12.60 -17.65 -6.06
N LEU A 2 13.81 -17.35 -6.56
CA LEU A 2 14.62 -16.21 -6.12
C LEU A 2 13.92 -14.85 -6.29
N VAL A 3 13.25 -14.62 -7.43
CA VAL A 3 12.45 -13.41 -7.70
C VAL A 3 11.29 -13.25 -6.71
N SER A 4 10.56 -14.33 -6.43
CA SER A 4 9.44 -14.32 -5.48
C SER A 4 9.92 -14.07 -4.05
N MET A 5 11.06 -14.63 -3.65
CA MET A 5 11.67 -14.37 -2.34
C MET A 5 12.16 -12.93 -2.21
N ALA A 6 12.78 -12.37 -3.26
CA ALA A 6 13.17 -10.97 -3.28
C ALA A 6 11.95 -10.05 -3.18
N GLY A 7 10.88 -10.36 -3.93
CA GLY A 7 9.60 -9.65 -3.83
C GLY A 7 9.04 -9.67 -2.42
N PHE A 8 8.99 -10.85 -1.79
CA PHE A 8 8.55 -10.99 -0.40
C PHE A 8 9.44 -10.24 0.59
N ALA A 9 10.77 -10.32 0.47
CA ALA A 9 11.68 -9.61 1.36
C ALA A 9 11.50 -8.08 1.25
N VAL A 10 11.34 -7.57 0.01
CA VAL A 10 11.10 -6.14 -0.22
C VAL A 10 9.73 -5.71 0.34
N THR A 11 8.64 -6.38 -0.05
CA THR A 11 7.30 -5.93 0.32
C THR A 11 6.92 -6.28 1.75
N GLY A 12 7.27 -7.50 2.20
CA GLY A 12 6.91 -8.02 3.52
C GLY A 12 7.83 -7.54 4.63
N LEU A 13 9.16 -7.58 4.43
CA LEU A 13 10.12 -7.26 5.49
C LEU A 13 10.55 -5.79 5.49
N ALA A 14 10.90 -5.25 4.32
CA ALA A 14 11.40 -3.87 4.25
C ALA A 14 10.27 -2.83 4.26
N LEU A 15 9.21 -3.05 3.48
CA LEU A 15 8.10 -2.10 3.36
C LEU A 15 6.97 -2.34 4.37
N GLY A 16 6.78 -3.58 4.83
CA GLY A 16 5.71 -3.94 5.78
C GLY A 16 5.64 -3.06 7.03
N PRO A 17 6.77 -2.72 7.68
CA PRO A 17 6.77 -1.86 8.87
C PRO A 17 6.51 -0.37 8.62
N LEU A 18 6.51 0.11 7.37
CA LEU A 18 6.42 1.55 7.08
C LEU A 18 5.12 2.17 7.56
N VAL A 19 3.97 1.55 7.27
CA VAL A 19 2.67 2.10 7.65
C VAL A 19 2.51 2.16 9.18
N PRO A 20 2.77 1.09 9.96
CA PRO A 20 2.77 1.18 11.42
C PRO A 20 3.72 2.24 12.00
N ALA A 21 4.93 2.37 11.44
CA ALA A 21 5.90 3.36 11.91
C ALA A 21 5.43 4.81 11.64
N LEU A 22 4.87 5.07 10.46
CA LEU A 22 4.31 6.38 10.11
C LEU A 22 3.09 6.72 10.97
N LEU A 23 2.19 5.77 11.18
CA LEU A 23 1.01 5.96 12.03
C LEU A 23 1.39 6.15 13.50
N SER A 24 2.38 5.40 14.01
CA SER A 24 2.88 5.58 15.38
C SER A 24 3.44 6.97 15.59
N ARG A 25 4.14 7.53 14.59
CA ARG A 25 4.64 8.90 14.67
C ARG A 25 3.53 9.94 14.56
N ALA A 26 2.62 9.77 13.60
CA ALA A 26 1.46 10.65 13.45
C ALA A 26 0.59 10.66 14.72
N ALA A 27 0.43 9.52 15.40
CA ALA A 27 -0.29 9.41 16.66
C ALA A 27 0.40 10.18 17.81
N ALA A 28 1.73 10.23 17.82
CA ALA A 28 2.48 10.99 18.82
C ALA A 28 2.32 12.51 18.63
N ASP A 29 2.11 12.95 17.39
CA ASP A 29 2.01 14.37 17.01
C ASP A 29 0.54 14.86 16.88
N ASP A 30 -0.47 13.99 16.92
CA ASP A 30 -1.91 14.32 16.80
C ASP A 30 -2.72 13.87 18.03
N ALA A 31 -2.87 14.77 18.99
CA ALA A 31 -3.65 14.53 20.22
C ALA A 31 -5.16 14.29 19.96
N SER A 32 -5.68 14.69 18.79
CA SER A 32 -7.08 14.45 18.43
C SER A 32 -7.33 13.04 17.90
N GLY A 33 -6.28 12.35 17.45
CA GLY A 33 -6.36 11.04 16.81
C GLY A 33 -7.05 11.03 15.44
N THR A 34 -7.42 12.19 14.90
CA THR A 34 -8.18 12.33 13.65
C THR A 34 -7.42 11.76 12.46
N ILE A 35 -6.10 12.00 12.40
CA ILE A 35 -5.25 11.51 11.31
C ILE A 35 -5.16 9.99 11.34
N VAL A 36 -4.91 9.42 12.52
CA VAL A 36 -4.78 7.96 12.69
C VAL A 36 -6.09 7.27 12.37
N TRP A 37 -7.22 7.82 12.85
CA TRP A 37 -8.55 7.30 12.57
C TRP A 37 -8.84 7.32 11.06
N GLY A 38 -8.67 8.47 10.40
CA GLY A 38 -8.96 8.62 8.98
C GLY A 38 -8.11 7.71 8.10
N VAL A 39 -6.80 7.65 8.34
CA VAL A 39 -5.91 6.76 7.58
C VAL A 39 -6.26 5.29 7.84
N SER A 40 -6.53 4.89 9.08
CA SER A 40 -6.92 3.52 9.42
C SER A 40 -8.22 3.10 8.76
N THR A 41 -9.23 3.97 8.73
CA THR A 41 -10.50 3.69 8.04
C THR A 41 -10.28 3.46 6.55
N ILE A 42 -9.55 4.34 5.87
CA ILE A 42 -9.25 4.20 4.44
C ILE A 42 -8.47 2.90 4.18
N SER A 43 -7.45 2.61 5.00
CA SER A 43 -6.66 1.38 4.89
C SER A 43 -7.52 0.13 5.08
N TYR A 44 -8.44 0.14 6.04
CA TYR A 44 -9.32 -1.00 6.30
C TYR A 44 -10.33 -1.20 5.15
N THR A 45 -10.92 -0.12 4.64
CA THR A 45 -11.77 -0.18 3.44
C THR A 45 -11.00 -0.74 2.25
N GLY A 46 -9.79 -0.24 2.01
CA GLY A 46 -8.92 -0.76 0.94
C GLY A 46 -8.61 -2.24 1.11
N PHE A 47 -8.28 -2.68 2.33
CA PHE A 47 -8.02 -4.09 2.64
C PHE A 47 -9.24 -4.97 2.33
N VAL A 48 -10.45 -4.56 2.75
CA VAL A 48 -11.69 -5.33 2.52
C VAL A 48 -12.07 -5.36 1.04
N VAL A 49 -11.89 -4.25 0.31
CA VAL A 49 -12.26 -4.15 -1.11
C VAL A 49 -11.23 -4.81 -2.03
N SER A 50 -9.96 -4.87 -1.62
CA SER A 50 -8.86 -5.32 -2.48
C SER A 50 -9.00 -6.74 -3.05
N PRO A 51 -9.47 -7.78 -2.31
CA PRO A 51 -9.59 -9.13 -2.87
C PRO A 51 -10.63 -9.19 -4.00
N LEU A 52 -11.73 -8.43 -3.88
CA LEU A 52 -12.75 -8.34 -4.92
C LEU A 52 -12.21 -7.63 -6.15
N LEU A 53 -11.43 -6.57 -5.97
CA LEU A 53 -10.77 -5.86 -7.06
C LEU A 53 -9.73 -6.75 -7.76
N VAL A 54 -8.91 -7.48 -7.01
CA VAL A 54 -7.95 -8.45 -7.57
C VAL A 54 -8.68 -9.55 -8.32
N ALA A 55 -9.74 -10.14 -7.75
CA ALA A 55 -10.51 -11.19 -8.38
C ALA A 55 -11.17 -10.72 -9.69
N GLY A 56 -11.83 -9.55 -9.66
CA GLY A 56 -12.48 -8.98 -10.85
C GLY A 56 -11.48 -8.66 -11.97
N LEU A 57 -10.36 -8.00 -11.65
CA LEU A 57 -9.32 -7.70 -12.62
C LEU A 57 -8.63 -8.96 -13.15
N SER A 58 -8.40 -9.96 -12.29
CA SER A 58 -7.78 -11.22 -12.68
C SER A 58 -8.69 -12.04 -13.59
N GLY A 59 -10.00 -11.99 -13.40
CA GLY A 59 -10.97 -12.62 -14.30
C GLY A 59 -10.97 -12.02 -15.71
N TRP A 60 -10.62 -10.74 -15.84
CA TRP A 60 -10.58 -10.04 -17.13
C TRP A 60 -9.20 -10.06 -17.82
N LEU A 61 -8.12 -9.86 -17.05
CA LEU A 61 -6.76 -9.63 -17.57
C LEU A 61 -5.79 -10.79 -17.28
N GLY A 62 -6.19 -11.74 -16.43
CA GLY A 62 -5.27 -12.69 -15.80
C GLY A 62 -4.52 -12.07 -14.61
N LEU A 63 -4.12 -12.93 -13.67
CA LEU A 63 -3.50 -12.51 -12.40
C LEU A 63 -2.23 -11.66 -12.56
N PRO A 64 -1.26 -11.99 -13.44
CA PRO A 64 -0.03 -11.19 -13.55
C PRO A 64 -0.30 -9.75 -14.01
N ALA A 65 -1.18 -9.57 -14.99
CA ALA A 65 -1.55 -8.26 -15.51
C ALA A 65 -2.38 -7.46 -14.50
N ALA A 66 -3.27 -8.12 -13.75
CA ALA A 66 -4.03 -7.50 -12.67
C ALA A 66 -3.10 -6.94 -11.57
N LEU A 67 -2.11 -7.74 -11.12
CA LEU A 67 -1.13 -7.29 -10.12
C LEU A 67 -0.25 -6.15 -10.64
N ALA A 68 0.15 -6.19 -11.91
CA ALA A 68 0.89 -5.10 -12.53
C ALA A 68 0.06 -3.80 -12.55
N ALA A 69 -1.18 -3.86 -13.01
CA ALA A 69 -2.08 -2.70 -13.07
C ALA A 69 -2.34 -2.10 -11.67
N LEU A 70 -2.57 -2.95 -10.66
CA LEU A 70 -2.72 -2.51 -9.27
C LEU A 70 -1.44 -1.91 -8.71
N GLY A 71 -0.28 -2.47 -9.05
CA GLY A 71 1.03 -1.90 -8.69
C GLY A 71 1.26 -0.51 -9.28
N LEU A 72 0.80 -0.26 -10.51
CA LEU A 72 0.91 1.04 -11.17
C LEU A 72 0.11 2.14 -10.45
N LEU A 73 -0.96 1.81 -9.74
CA LEU A 73 -1.71 2.79 -8.94
C LEU A 73 -0.87 3.42 -7.81
N GLY A 74 0.25 2.79 -7.43
CA GLY A 74 1.21 3.36 -6.48
C GLY A 74 2.17 4.40 -7.08
N LEU A 75 2.31 4.48 -8.42
CA LEU A 75 3.25 5.39 -9.08
C LEU A 75 2.97 6.88 -8.81
N PRO A 76 1.73 7.38 -8.80
CA PRO A 76 1.44 8.77 -8.46
C PRO A 76 1.93 9.17 -7.07
N LEU A 77 1.91 8.23 -6.11
CA LEU A 77 2.40 8.48 -4.74
C LEU A 77 3.93 8.54 -4.71
N LEU A 78 4.60 7.64 -5.44
CA LEU A 78 6.06 7.63 -5.55
C LEU A 78 6.59 8.87 -6.25
N THR A 79 5.92 9.32 -7.32
CA THR A 79 6.27 10.54 -8.05
C THR A 79 6.04 11.78 -7.20
N ALA A 80 4.91 11.88 -6.49
CA ALA A 80 4.66 12.98 -5.57
C ALA A 80 5.69 13.05 -4.44
N PHE A 81 6.12 11.89 -3.92
CA PHE A 81 7.18 11.83 -2.91
C PHE A 81 8.54 12.28 -3.45
N ALA A 82 8.93 11.79 -4.64
CA ALA A 82 10.18 12.17 -5.27
C ALA A 82 10.25 13.68 -5.56
N LEU A 83 9.15 14.26 -6.05
CA LEU A 83 9.05 15.70 -6.33
C LEU A 83 9.12 16.56 -5.06
N ARG A 84 8.66 16.07 -3.91
CA ARG A 84 8.74 16.80 -2.62
C ARG A 84 10.12 16.73 -1.96
N ARG A 85 11.01 15.85 -2.43
CA ARG A 85 12.37 15.69 -1.91
C ARG A 85 13.43 16.50 -2.67
N HIS A 86 13.10 17.04 -3.84
CA HIS A 86 13.92 17.96 -4.63
C HIS A 86 13.50 19.41 -4.37
#